data_AF-A0A6V7MB25-F1
#
_entry.id   AF-A0A6V7MB25-F1
#
_cell.length_a   1.000
_cell.length_b   1.000
_cell.length_c   1.000
_cell.angle_alpha   90.00
_cell.angle_beta   90.00
_cell.angle_gamma   90.00
#
_symmetry.space_group_name_H-M   'P 1'
#
loop_
_entity.id
_entity.type
_entity.pdbx_description
1 polymer ?
#
loop_
_entity_poly.entity_id
_entity_poly.type
_entity_poly.pdbx_seq_one_letter_code
_entity_poly.pdbx_strand_id
1 'polypeptide(L)'
;PSNLYTVITWSYYSATEKVFVDMFLPILNYLQLEALENLEALYAPVILRFFTISMSSLFTIILLPTATWRFILIATYLNVYLRIKELVKNSGAALWAERQILNKYRKATAEEIEKFDDVCAVCLFTMTKARVTPCHHLFHADCLRQCLKTSDKCPMCKRELKFD
;
A
#
# COMPACT_ATOMS: atom_id res chain seq x y z
N PRO A 1 -20.44 26.45 -16.70
CA PRO A 1 -20.43 25.43 -15.61
C PRO A 1 -19.93 26.10 -14.32
N SER A 2 -20.55 25.83 -13.17
CA SER A 2 -20.09 26.40 -11.89
C SER A 2 -18.82 25.67 -11.42
N ASN A 3 -17.90 26.38 -10.75
CA ASN A 3 -16.67 25.77 -10.21
C ASN A 3 -16.97 24.57 -9.29
N LEU A 4 -18.08 24.64 -8.56
CA LEU A 4 -18.52 23.60 -7.63
C LEU A 4 -18.95 22.31 -8.36
N TYR A 5 -19.63 22.43 -9.50
CA TYR A 5 -19.99 21.28 -10.32
C TYR A 5 -18.74 20.58 -10.86
N THR A 6 -17.77 21.34 -11.39
CA THR A 6 -16.52 20.78 -11.93
C THR A 6 -15.73 20.02 -10.86
N VAL A 7 -15.64 20.54 -9.63
CA VAL A 7 -14.94 19.88 -8.52
C VAL A 7 -15.63 18.59 -8.08
N ILE A 8 -16.97 18.58 -7.99
CA ILE A 8 -17.74 17.38 -7.63
C ILE A 8 -17.60 16.30 -8.71
N THR A 9 -17.72 16.70 -9.97
CA THR A 9 -17.60 15.77 -11.10
C THR A 9 -16.19 15.20 -11.18
N TRP A 10 -15.14 16.01 -11.06
CA TRP A 10 -13.75 15.54 -11.07
C TRP A 10 -13.44 14.62 -9.89
N SER A 11 -13.90 14.96 -8.69
CA SER A 11 -13.70 14.09 -7.52
C SER A 11 -14.45 12.77 -7.61
N TYR A 12 -15.66 12.78 -8.17
CA TYR A 12 -16.43 11.57 -8.44
C TYR A 12 -15.71 10.64 -9.43
N TYR A 13 -15.26 11.18 -10.57
CA TYR A 13 -14.51 10.39 -11.56
C TYR A 13 -13.19 9.87 -11.00
N SER A 14 -12.42 10.70 -10.30
CA SER A 14 -11.19 10.27 -9.63
C SER A 14 -11.42 9.15 -8.60
N ALA A 15 -12.58 9.12 -7.93
CA ALA A 15 -12.89 8.11 -6.92
C ALA A 15 -13.54 6.83 -7.46
N THR A 16 -14.18 6.87 -8.63
CA THR A 16 -15.02 5.77 -9.15
C THR A 16 -14.55 5.18 -10.47
N GLU A 17 -13.76 5.91 -11.24
CA GLU A 17 -13.38 5.49 -12.57
C GLU A 17 -12.26 4.45 -12.54
N LYS A 18 -12.51 3.32 -13.21
CA LYS A 18 -11.56 2.21 -13.31
C LYS A 18 -10.22 2.64 -13.91
N VAL A 19 -10.25 3.60 -14.84
CA VAL A 19 -9.05 4.17 -15.46
C VAL A 19 -8.12 4.78 -14.42
N PHE A 20 -8.65 5.49 -13.42
CA PHE A 20 -7.84 6.09 -12.36
C PHE A 20 -7.18 5.02 -11.48
N VAL A 21 -7.92 3.95 -11.16
CA VAL A 21 -7.40 2.81 -10.40
C VAL A 21 -6.25 2.12 -11.14
N ASP A 22 -6.40 1.90 -12.45
CA ASP A 22 -5.41 1.24 -13.29
C ASP A 22 -4.18 2.14 -13.52
N MET A 23 -4.35 3.47 -13.58
CA MET A 23 -3.26 4.44 -13.69
C MET A 23 -2.51 4.68 -12.37
N PHE A 24 -3.14 4.43 -11.22
CA PHE A 24 -2.54 4.71 -9.92
C PHE A 24 -1.28 3.87 -9.67
N LEU A 25 -1.27 2.58 -10.04
CA LEU A 25 -0.10 1.71 -9.87
C LEU A 25 1.12 2.20 -10.67
N PRO A 26 1.01 2.48 -11.98
CA PRO A 26 2.11 3.06 -12.76
C PRO A 26 2.62 4.39 -12.21
N ILE A 27 1.71 5.26 -11.74
CA ILE A 27 2.09 6.55 -11.14
C ILE A 27 2.86 6.33 -9.83
N LEU A 28 2.42 5.40 -8.99
CA LEU A 28 3.10 5.08 -7.73
C LEU A 28 4.51 4.53 -8.00
N ASN A 29 4.64 3.63 -8.97
CA ASN A 29 5.92 3.07 -9.40
C ASN A 29 6.85 4.15 -9.98
N TYR A 30 6.30 5.09 -10.75
CA TYR A 30 7.05 6.21 -11.31
C TYR A 30 7.54 7.18 -10.22
N LEU A 31 6.76 7.37 -9.15
CA LEU A 31 7.11 8.28 -8.06
C LEU A 31 8.28 7.76 -7.19
N GLN A 32 8.70 6.50 -7.33
CA GLN A 32 9.74 5.85 -6.51
C GLN A 32 9.65 6.26 -5.03
N LEU A 33 8.44 6.18 -4.46
CA LEU A 33 8.22 6.63 -3.09
C LEU A 33 9.02 5.75 -2.13
N GLU A 34 10.10 6.33 -1.64
CA GLU A 34 11.00 5.74 -0.67
C GLU A 34 10.30 5.16 0.57
N ALA A 35 9.13 5.67 0.93
CA ALA A 35 8.35 5.21 2.07
C ALA A 35 7.68 3.84 1.88
N LEU A 36 7.46 3.38 0.64
CA LEU A 36 6.62 2.20 0.36
C LEU A 36 7.36 0.86 0.26
N GLU A 37 8.71 0.82 0.36
CA GLU A 37 9.49 -0.44 0.38
C GLU A 37 9.07 -1.45 -0.73
N ASN A 38 8.73 -0.98 -1.94
CA ASN A 38 8.18 -1.76 -3.07
C ASN A 38 6.81 -2.45 -2.83
N LEU A 39 6.16 -2.26 -1.67
CA LEU A 39 4.84 -2.82 -1.35
C LEU A 39 3.68 -2.12 -2.08
N GLU A 40 3.95 -1.43 -3.18
CA GLU A 40 3.01 -0.59 -3.92
C GLU A 40 1.75 -1.33 -4.34
N ALA A 41 1.88 -2.57 -4.81
CA ALA A 41 0.73 -3.39 -5.18
C ALA A 41 -0.21 -3.72 -4.00
N LEU A 42 0.31 -3.74 -2.78
CA LEU A 42 -0.46 -4.01 -1.56
C LEU A 42 -1.07 -2.73 -0.98
N TYR A 43 -0.36 -1.60 -1.08
CA TYR A 43 -0.81 -0.29 -0.60
C TYR A 43 -1.78 0.41 -1.56
N ALA A 44 -1.66 0.19 -2.87
CA ALA A 44 -2.53 0.80 -3.89
C ALA A 44 -4.03 0.65 -3.60
N PRO A 45 -4.59 -0.56 -3.39
CA PRO A 45 -6.01 -0.71 -3.09
C PRO A 45 -6.43 -0.08 -1.75
N VAL A 46 -5.49 0.03 -0.80
CA VAL A 46 -5.74 0.62 0.53
C VAL A 46 -5.82 2.14 0.43
N ILE A 47 -4.87 2.75 -0.27
CA ILE A 47 -4.82 4.20 -0.50
C ILE A 47 -6.04 4.66 -1.28
N LEU A 48 -6.40 3.94 -2.35
CA LEU A 48 -7.59 4.25 -3.14
C LEU A 48 -8.87 4.16 -2.31
N ARG A 49 -9.04 3.10 -1.51
CA ARG A 49 -10.21 2.97 -0.62
C ARG A 49 -10.25 4.07 0.43
N PHE A 50 -9.11 4.42 1.02
CA PHE A 50 -9.01 5.54 1.95
C PHE A 50 -9.42 6.87 1.29
N PHE A 51 -8.95 7.12 0.06
CA PHE A 51 -9.34 8.28 -0.73
C PHE A 51 -10.85 8.34 -0.99
N THR A 52 -11.47 7.21 -1.39
CA THR A 52 -12.94 7.17 -1.60
C THR A 52 -13.74 7.46 -0.33
N ILE A 53 -13.29 6.95 0.83
CA ILE A 53 -13.90 7.21 2.13
C ILE A 53 -13.75 8.68 2.50
N SER A 54 -12.58 9.28 2.23
CA SER A 54 -12.33 10.70 2.47
C SER A 54 -13.25 11.59 1.64
N MET A 55 -13.40 11.33 0.34
CA MET A 55 -14.31 12.08 -0.53
C MET A 55 -15.78 11.92 -0.10
N SER A 56 -16.18 10.71 0.30
CA SER A 56 -17.55 10.44 0.79
C SER A 56 -17.84 11.13 2.12
N SER A 57 -16.85 11.18 3.01
CA SER A 57 -16.92 11.89 4.29
C SER A 57 -17.00 13.40 4.08
N LEU A 58 -16.16 13.96 3.21
CA LEU A 58 -16.17 15.38 2.86
C LEU A 58 -17.54 15.80 2.29
N PHE A 59 -18.09 15.02 1.36
CA PHE A 59 -19.41 15.27 0.80
C PHE A 59 -20.51 15.23 1.86
N THR A 60 -20.44 14.28 2.79
CA THR A 60 -21.40 14.17 3.90
C THR A 60 -21.29 15.35 4.88
N ILE A 61 -20.07 15.86 5.12
CA ILE A 61 -19.84 17.05 5.95
C ILE A 61 -20.42 18.31 5.28
N ILE A 62 -20.24 18.46 3.97
CA ILE A 62 -20.79 19.58 3.20
C ILE A 62 -22.32 19.59 3.23
N LEU A 63 -22.95 18.42 3.24
CA LEU A 63 -24.41 18.27 3.31
C LEU A 63 -24.98 18.40 4.74
N LEU A 64 -24.14 18.41 5.79
CA LEU A 64 -24.56 18.50 7.19
C LEU A 64 -25.52 19.68 7.51
N PRO A 65 -25.28 20.92 7.01
CA PRO A 65 -26.17 22.05 7.30
C PRO A 65 -27.45 22.08 6.45
N THR A 66 -27.54 21.30 5.37
CA THR A 66 -28.65 21.38 4.39
C THR A 66 -29.57 20.16 4.39
N ALA A 67 -29.05 18.98 4.75
CA ALA A 67 -29.78 17.72 4.69
C ALA A 67 -30.45 17.34 6.02
N THR A 68 -31.43 16.43 5.95
CA THR A 68 -32.08 15.91 7.16
C THR A 68 -31.14 14.99 7.95
N TRP A 69 -31.17 15.10 9.28
CA TRP A 69 -30.32 14.30 10.18
C TRP A 69 -30.43 12.78 9.96
N ARG A 70 -31.63 12.28 9.64
CA ARG A 70 -31.85 10.85 9.34
C ARG A 70 -31.06 10.40 8.11
N PHE A 71 -31.04 11.21 7.06
CA PHE A 71 -30.27 10.92 5.85
C PHE A 71 -28.77 10.92 6.13
N ILE A 72 -28.29 11.88 6.94
CA ILE A 72 -26.87 12.00 7.31
C ILE A 72 -26.41 10.79 8.13
N LEU A 73 -27.22 10.30 9.08
CA LEU A 73 -26.89 9.11 9.86
C LEU A 73 -26.78 7.85 8.99
N ILE A 74 -27.70 7.67 8.03
CA ILE A 74 -27.65 6.54 7.11
C ILE A 74 -26.44 6.66 6.18
N ALA A 75 -26.19 7.86 5.63
CA ALA A 75 -25.08 8.12 4.72
C ALA A 75 -23.71 7.92 5.40
N THR A 76 -23.53 8.42 6.62
CA THR A 76 -22.30 8.22 7.40
C THR A 76 -22.10 6.74 7.78
N TYR A 77 -23.17 6.04 8.17
CA TYR A 77 -23.08 4.63 8.50
C TYR A 77 -22.67 3.77 7.28
N LEU A 78 -23.34 3.95 6.14
CA LEU A 78 -23.10 3.15 4.94
C LEU A 78 -21.79 3.52 4.23
N ASN A 79 -21.55 4.82 3.98
CA ASN A 79 -20.43 5.25 3.14
C ASN A 79 -19.12 5.43 3.90
N VAL A 80 -19.18 5.64 5.22
CA VAL A 80 -17.98 5.86 6.04
C VAL A 80 -17.74 4.67 6.97
N TYR A 81 -18.66 4.38 7.90
CA TYR A 81 -18.41 3.38 8.94
C TYR A 81 -18.23 1.97 8.38
N LEU A 82 -19.17 1.48 7.55
CA LEU A 82 -19.06 0.13 6.97
C LEU A 82 -17.82 -0.01 6.07
N ARG A 83 -17.49 1.03 5.30
CA ARG A 83 -16.33 1.02 4.38
C ARG A 83 -15.00 1.02 5.14
N ILE A 84 -14.89 1.78 6.23
CA ILE A 84 -13.73 1.73 7.12
C ILE A 84 -13.61 0.35 7.77
N LYS A 85 -14.71 -0.21 8.27
CA LYS A 85 -14.71 -1.54 8.89
C LYS A 85 -14.28 -2.63 7.90
N GLU A 86 -14.77 -2.57 6.67
CA GLU A 86 -14.39 -3.48 5.58
C GLU A 86 -12.90 -3.34 5.21
N LEU A 87 -12.40 -2.09 5.13
CA LEU A 87 -10.98 -1.83 4.88
C LEU A 87 -10.09 -2.43 5.96
N VAL A 88 -10.41 -2.21 7.23
CA VAL A 88 -9.65 -2.73 8.38
C VAL A 88 -9.69 -4.25 8.42
N LYS A 89 -10.87 -4.85 8.21
CA LYS A 89 -11.04 -6.31 8.26
C LYS A 89 -10.32 -7.02 7.11
N ASN A 90 -10.48 -6.53 5.87
CA ASN A 90 -9.97 -7.23 4.69
C ASN A 90 -8.51 -6.91 4.42
N SER A 91 -8.12 -5.65 4.54
CA SER A 91 -6.78 -5.19 4.14
C SER A 91 -5.89 -4.95 5.37
N GLY A 92 -6.44 -4.46 6.49
CA GLY A 92 -5.66 -4.16 7.69
C GLY A 92 -4.96 -5.37 8.31
N ALA A 93 -5.68 -6.48 8.51
CA ALA A 93 -5.10 -7.69 9.09
C ALA A 93 -4.02 -8.32 8.20
N ALA A 94 -4.26 -8.38 6.88
CA ALA A 94 -3.31 -8.91 5.90
C ALA A 94 -2.05 -8.04 5.81
N LEU A 95 -2.21 -6.71 5.72
CA LEU A 95 -1.08 -5.76 5.72
C LEU A 95 -0.22 -5.91 6.97
N TRP A 96 -0.86 -5.98 8.13
CA TRP A 96 -0.15 -6.04 9.41
C TRP A 96 0.63 -7.34 9.55
N ALA A 97 0.05 -8.48 9.19
CA ALA A 97 0.72 -9.78 9.20
C ALA A 97 1.94 -9.82 8.27
N GLU A 98 1.80 -9.35 7.03
CA GLU A 98 2.89 -9.31 6.04
C GLU A 98 4.03 -8.37 6.50
N ARG A 99 3.67 -7.22 7.07
CA ARG A 99 4.65 -6.26 7.58
C ARG A 99 5.38 -6.77 8.81
N GLN A 100 4.71 -7.52 9.68
CA GLN A 100 5.33 -8.18 10.84
C GLN A 100 6.44 -9.16 10.42
N ILE A 101 6.22 -9.92 9.35
CA ILE A 101 7.22 -10.86 8.81
C ILE A 101 8.47 -10.11 8.36
N LEU A 102 8.28 -9.03 7.59
CA LEU A 102 9.39 -8.23 7.06
C LEU A 102 10.12 -7.41 8.13
N ASN A 103 9.41 -6.96 9.17
CA ASN A 103 9.99 -6.18 10.25
C ASN A 103 11.01 -6.96 11.10
N LYS A 104 11.02 -8.29 11.03
CA LYS A 104 12.06 -9.12 11.66
C LYS A 104 13.43 -8.94 11.01
N TYR A 105 13.45 -8.57 9.73
CA TYR A 105 14.68 -8.38 8.97
C TYR A 105 15.14 -6.93 9.02
N ARG A 106 16.44 -6.72 9.27
CA ARG A 106 17.03 -5.38 9.30
C ARG A 106 16.94 -4.72 7.91
N LYS A 107 16.71 -3.41 7.87
CA LYS A 107 16.84 -2.62 6.63
C LYS A 107 18.33 -2.39 6.33
N ALA A 108 18.73 -2.59 5.08
CA ALA A 108 20.08 -2.29 4.63
C ALA A 108 20.30 -0.77 4.57
N THR A 109 21.53 -0.32 4.86
CA THR A 109 21.94 1.07 4.59
C THR A 109 22.23 1.25 3.11
N ALA A 110 22.19 2.49 2.60
CA ALA A 110 22.52 2.77 1.20
C ALA A 110 23.94 2.29 0.83
N GLU A 111 24.90 2.46 1.74
CA GLU A 111 26.28 2.01 1.59
C GLU A 111 26.39 0.48 1.46
N GLU A 112 25.57 -0.28 2.19
CA GLU A 112 25.54 -1.74 2.11
C GLU A 112 24.97 -2.24 0.78
N ILE A 113 24.04 -1.49 0.19
CA ILE A 113 23.41 -1.82 -1.08
C ILE A 113 24.42 -1.56 -2.22
N GLU A 114 25.04 -0.38 -2.22
CA GLU A 114 26.04 0.04 -3.21
C GLU A 114 27.24 -0.93 -3.24
N LYS A 115 27.62 -1.46 -2.07
CA LYS A 115 28.69 -2.46 -1.96
C LYS A 115 28.33 -3.84 -2.52
N PHE A 116 27.04 -4.17 -2.62
CA PHE A 116 26.56 -5.52 -2.97
C PHE A 116 25.97 -5.60 -4.39
N ASP A 117 26.43 -4.73 -5.29
CA ASP A 117 26.08 -4.68 -6.72
C ASP A 117 24.65 -4.23 -7.04
N ASP A 118 23.96 -3.61 -6.07
CA ASP A 118 22.63 -2.98 -6.21
C ASP A 118 21.54 -3.80 -6.91
N VAL A 119 21.71 -5.10 -7.19
CA VAL A 119 20.74 -5.88 -7.99
C VAL A 119 20.16 -7.00 -7.15
N CYS A 120 18.83 -7.11 -7.15
CA CYS A 120 18.15 -8.16 -6.42
C CYS A 120 18.26 -9.49 -7.17
N ALA A 121 18.80 -10.52 -6.52
CA ALA A 121 18.94 -11.86 -7.11
C ALA A 121 17.62 -12.58 -7.44
N VAL A 122 16.47 -12.05 -7.01
CA VAL A 122 15.14 -12.65 -7.26
C VAL A 122 14.46 -12.04 -8.48
N CYS A 123 14.39 -10.70 -8.56
CA CYS A 123 13.71 -10.00 -9.66
C CYS A 123 14.68 -9.44 -10.72
N LEU A 124 15.99 -9.46 -10.46
CA LEU A 124 17.05 -8.96 -11.34
C LEU A 124 16.93 -7.45 -11.65
N PHE A 125 16.27 -6.69 -10.77
CA PHE A 125 16.17 -5.23 -10.84
C PHE A 125 17.03 -4.55 -9.78
N THR A 126 17.36 -3.29 -10.04
CA THR A 126 18.13 -2.45 -9.13
C THR A 126 17.41 -2.22 -7.79
N MET A 127 18.20 -2.05 -6.74
CA MET A 127 17.79 -2.02 -5.36
C MET A 127 18.13 -0.67 -4.77
N THR A 128 17.11 0.13 -4.47
CA THR A 128 17.29 1.33 -3.64
C THR A 128 17.05 1.03 -2.17
N LYS A 129 16.27 -0.02 -1.86
CA LYS A 129 15.96 -0.49 -0.51
C LYS A 129 16.00 -2.00 -0.46
N ALA A 130 16.72 -2.51 0.52
CA ALA A 130 16.89 -3.94 0.74
C ALA A 130 16.59 -4.34 2.19
N ARG A 131 16.14 -5.57 2.38
CA ARG A 131 16.10 -6.24 3.68
C ARG A 131 17.28 -7.20 3.75
N VAL A 132 18.00 -7.16 4.87
CA VAL A 132 19.14 -8.02 5.15
C VAL A 132 18.65 -9.25 5.90
N THR A 133 18.91 -10.40 5.30
CA THR A 133 18.64 -11.70 5.93
C THR A 133 19.71 -12.03 6.99
N PRO A 134 19.44 -12.94 7.95
CA PRO A 134 20.43 -13.40 8.94
C PRO A 134 21.69 -14.02 8.31
N CYS A 135 21.60 -14.46 7.05
CA CYS A 135 22.74 -14.96 6.28
C CYS A 135 23.46 -13.88 5.45
N HIS A 136 23.21 -12.59 5.74
CA HIS A 136 23.81 -11.41 5.11
C HIS A 136 23.51 -11.22 3.61
N HIS A 137 22.47 -11.87 3.09
CA HIS A 137 21.99 -11.62 1.73
C HIS A 137 20.92 -10.52 1.70
N LEU A 138 20.97 -9.70 0.64
CA LEU A 138 20.12 -8.54 0.39
C LEU A 138 19.04 -8.86 -0.65
N PHE A 139 17.79 -8.52 -0.35
CA PHE A 139 16.65 -8.68 -1.28
C PHE A 139 15.67 -7.52 -1.14
N HIS A 140 14.85 -7.24 -2.17
CA HIS A 140 13.73 -6.30 -2.01
C HIS A 140 12.76 -6.85 -0.98
N ALA A 141 12.04 -5.99 -0.27
CA ALA A 141 11.08 -6.42 0.73
C ALA A 141 9.99 -7.33 0.12
N ASP A 142 9.46 -7.02 -1.06
CA ASP A 142 8.49 -7.89 -1.74
C ASP A 142 9.06 -9.19 -2.25
N CYS A 143 10.27 -9.17 -2.80
CA CYS A 143 10.94 -10.38 -3.26
C CYS A 143 11.16 -11.34 -2.08
N LEU A 144 11.67 -10.83 -0.96
CA LEU A 144 11.86 -11.61 0.26
C LEU A 144 10.52 -12.15 0.78
N ARG A 145 9.48 -11.32 0.81
CA ARG A 145 8.13 -11.71 1.24
C ARG A 145 7.55 -12.84 0.39
N GLN A 146 7.66 -12.74 -0.94
CA GLN A 146 7.20 -13.77 -1.88
C GLN A 146 7.96 -15.08 -1.68
N CYS A 147 9.28 -15.01 -1.46
CA CYS A 147 10.09 -16.17 -1.15
C CYS A 147 9.67 -16.83 0.16
N LEU A 148 9.45 -16.06 1.23
CA LEU A 148 9.01 -16.56 2.54
C LEU A 148 7.64 -17.24 2.50
N LYS A 149 6.75 -16.82 1.59
CA LYS A 149 5.47 -17.54 1.36
C LYS A 149 5.65 -18.93 0.77
N THR A 150 6.73 -19.14 0.02
CA THR A 150 7.00 -20.40 -0.69
C THR A 150 7.94 -21.30 0.11
N SER A 151 8.95 -20.74 0.76
CA SER A 151 9.94 -21.47 1.56
C SER A 151 10.64 -20.55 2.56
N ASP A 152 10.83 -21.01 3.80
CA ASP A 152 11.60 -20.30 4.85
C ASP A 152 13.13 -20.37 4.66
N LYS A 153 13.60 -20.48 3.42
CA LYS A 153 15.01 -20.63 3.06
C LYS A 153 15.47 -19.45 2.22
N CYS A 154 16.72 -19.05 2.40
CA CYS A 154 17.34 -18.01 1.59
C CYS A 154 17.42 -18.44 0.11
N PRO A 155 16.95 -17.63 -0.86
CA PRO A 155 17.05 -17.95 -2.29
C PRO A 155 18.49 -18.12 -2.79
N MET A 156 19.46 -17.43 -2.18
CA MET A 156 20.87 -17.50 -2.58
C MET A 156 21.61 -18.68 -1.93
N CYS A 157 21.56 -18.83 -0.60
CA CYS A 157 22.36 -19.83 0.10
C CYS A 157 21.58 -21.04 0.62
N LYS A 158 20.26 -21.10 0.43
CA LYS A 158 19.36 -22.17 0.89
C LYS A 158 19.35 -22.44 2.39
N ARG A 159 20.01 -21.58 3.19
CA ARG A 159 19.98 -21.63 4.67
C ARG A 159 18.61 -21.22 5.18
N GLU A 160 18.14 -21.87 6.25
CA GLU A 160 16.92 -21.47 6.94
C GLU A 160 17.04 -20.07 7.54
N LEU A 161 16.01 -19.25 7.35
CA LEU A 161 15.94 -17.88 7.86
C LEU A 161 15.42 -17.86 9.31
N LYS A 162 16.07 -18.63 10.18
CA LYS A 162 15.81 -18.63 11.63
C LYS A 162 16.65 -17.55 12.29
N PHE A 163 16.03 -16.84 13.23
CA PHE A 163 16.71 -15.92 14.13
C PHE A 163 17.02 -16.74 15.39
N ASP A 164 18.29 -17.08 15.60
CA ASP A 164 18.78 -17.66 16.85
C ASP A 164 18.80 -16.61 17.97
#